data_AF-A0A9P6MH73-F1
#
_entry.id   AF-A0A9P6MH73-F1
#
_cell.length_a   1.000
_cell.length_b   1.000
_cell.length_c   1.000
_cell.angle_alpha   90.00
_cell.angle_beta   90.00
_cell.angle_gamma   90.00
#
_symmetry.space_group_name_H-M   'P 1'
#
loop_
_entity.id
_entity.type
_entity.pdbx_description
1 polymer ?
#
loop_
_entity_poly.entity_id
_entity_poly.type
_entity_poly.pdbx_seq_one_letter_code
_entity_poly.pdbx_strand_id
1 'polypeptide(L)'
;IPENKAKELHFRNSEWGPESIDDTLDQFQDFPCAFGGTMKEIFDTTPRNLVSKVFLEEKVFQTWYNGRSVLIGDACHKLLPGAGQGAVMAIKDAVVLANCIYNMKDLSDESIKTAFASYYRQRNLEAVNITKTSAIHTKMMFGHKWSDRLVRKVITGYIPDWLKMREAVNFLANRPQINWLPLIKSRGSGKVLPQEGREEAEKKAHAF
;
A
#
# COMPACT_ATOMS: atom_id res chain seq x y z
N ILE A 1 6.48 17.30 -34.26
CA ILE A 1 5.38 16.29 -34.29
C ILE A 1 4.19 16.99 -34.94
N PRO A 2 3.54 16.44 -35.97
CA PRO A 2 2.39 17.09 -36.60
C PRO A 2 1.26 17.25 -35.57
N GLU A 3 0.59 18.39 -35.56
CA GLU A 3 -0.48 18.77 -34.62
C GLU A 3 -1.60 17.71 -34.54
N ASN A 4 -1.84 16.98 -35.63
CA ASN A 4 -2.80 15.87 -35.68
C ASN A 4 -2.37 14.64 -34.85
N LYS A 5 -1.08 14.36 -34.73
CA LYS A 5 -0.58 13.31 -33.81
C LYS A 5 -0.59 13.76 -32.35
N ALA A 6 -0.48 15.06 -32.08
CA ALA A 6 -0.68 15.60 -30.73
C ALA A 6 -2.15 15.46 -30.28
N LYS A 7 -3.11 15.58 -31.22
CA LYS A 7 -4.53 15.30 -30.95
C LYS A 7 -4.86 13.81 -30.80
N GLU A 8 -4.19 12.93 -31.53
CA GLU A 8 -4.31 11.47 -31.37
C GLU A 8 -3.63 10.97 -30.08
N LEU A 9 -2.61 11.71 -29.62
CA LEU A 9 -1.98 11.60 -28.30
C LEU A 9 -2.74 12.33 -27.18
N HIS A 10 -3.92 12.94 -27.43
CA HIS A 10 -4.98 13.02 -26.42
C HIS A 10 -5.52 11.59 -26.18
N PHE A 11 -4.67 10.67 -25.74
CA PHE A 11 -4.69 10.23 -24.35
C PHE A 11 -6.11 9.89 -23.90
N ARG A 12 -6.68 8.79 -24.42
CA ARG A 12 -7.17 7.58 -23.70
C ARG A 12 -7.71 7.74 -22.26
N ASN A 13 -8.15 8.93 -21.85
CA ASN A 13 -8.58 9.27 -20.50
C ASN A 13 -9.96 9.94 -20.45
N SER A 14 -10.75 9.87 -21.53
CA SER A 14 -12.16 10.30 -21.48
C SER A 14 -12.95 9.52 -20.43
N GLU A 15 -12.52 8.32 -20.05
CA GLU A 15 -13.07 7.53 -18.94
C GLU A 15 -12.81 8.10 -17.53
N TRP A 16 -12.06 9.20 -17.40
CA TRP A 16 -11.65 9.81 -16.12
C TRP A 16 -12.03 11.28 -15.95
N GLY A 17 -12.66 11.88 -16.97
CA GLY A 17 -13.23 13.20 -16.84
C GLY A 17 -14.46 13.17 -15.93
N PRO A 18 -14.90 14.32 -15.40
CA PRO A 18 -16.17 14.41 -14.66
C PRO A 18 -17.35 13.80 -15.45
N GLU A 19 -17.29 13.85 -16.78
CA GLU A 19 -18.33 13.38 -17.69
C GLU A 19 -18.47 11.85 -17.77
N SER A 20 -17.43 11.06 -17.44
CA SER A 20 -17.52 9.58 -17.40
C SER A 20 -17.98 9.02 -16.05
N ILE A 21 -18.04 9.89 -15.04
CA ILE A 21 -18.44 9.53 -13.68
C ILE A 21 -19.95 9.30 -13.66
N ASP A 22 -20.73 10.13 -14.36
CA ASP A 22 -22.19 10.05 -14.35
C ASP A 22 -22.69 8.68 -14.86
N ASP A 23 -22.15 8.16 -15.97
CA ASP A 23 -22.45 6.80 -16.47
C ASP A 23 -22.16 5.70 -15.42
N THR A 24 -21.15 5.92 -14.58
CA THR A 24 -20.79 4.98 -13.51
C THR A 24 -21.75 5.14 -12.33
N LEU A 25 -22.11 6.37 -11.95
CA LEU A 25 -23.04 6.64 -10.85
C LEU A 25 -24.45 6.13 -11.16
N ASP A 26 -24.91 6.28 -12.39
CA ASP A 26 -26.22 5.83 -12.86
C ASP A 26 -26.42 4.32 -12.67
N GLN A 27 -25.35 3.53 -12.79
CA GLN A 27 -25.38 2.08 -12.56
C GLN A 27 -25.67 1.71 -11.10
N PHE A 28 -25.36 2.59 -10.16
CA PHE A 28 -25.47 2.33 -8.73
C PHE A 28 -26.54 3.20 -8.05
N GLN A 29 -27.26 4.06 -8.77
CA GLN A 29 -28.18 5.03 -8.18
C GLN A 29 -29.28 4.39 -7.33
N ASP A 30 -29.79 3.23 -7.74
CA ASP A 30 -30.88 2.51 -7.06
C ASP A 30 -30.38 1.64 -5.90
N PHE A 31 -29.06 1.58 -5.66
CA PHE A 31 -28.53 0.74 -4.59
C PHE A 31 -28.96 1.31 -3.23
N PRO A 32 -29.35 0.46 -2.27
CA PRO A 32 -29.73 0.92 -0.95
C PRO A 32 -28.52 1.52 -0.25
N CYS A 33 -28.69 2.69 0.35
CA CYS A 33 -27.66 3.29 1.19
C CYS A 33 -27.75 2.73 2.61
N ALA A 34 -26.60 2.45 3.23
CA ALA A 34 -26.53 1.95 4.60
C ALA A 34 -27.10 2.92 5.65
N PHE A 35 -27.24 4.21 5.30
CA PHE A 35 -27.79 5.26 6.17
C PHE A 35 -29.27 5.55 5.91
N GLY A 36 -29.93 4.77 5.04
CA GLY A 36 -31.30 5.01 4.56
C GLY A 36 -31.33 5.71 3.20
N GLY A 37 -32.44 5.56 2.46
CA GLY A 37 -32.56 6.08 1.09
C GLY A 37 -31.75 5.27 0.08
N THR A 38 -31.43 5.89 -1.06
CA THR A 38 -30.64 5.28 -2.14
C THR A 38 -29.28 5.96 -2.29
N MET A 39 -28.34 5.30 -2.98
CA MET A 39 -27.05 5.88 -3.33
C MET A 39 -27.21 7.14 -4.19
N LYS A 40 -28.30 7.28 -4.96
CA LYS A 40 -28.64 8.49 -5.71
C LYS A 40 -28.65 9.74 -4.83
N GLU A 41 -29.22 9.68 -3.64
CA GLU A 41 -29.29 10.82 -2.72
C GLU A 41 -27.89 11.28 -2.27
N ILE A 42 -26.98 10.33 -2.04
CA ILE A 42 -25.56 10.64 -1.77
C ILE A 42 -24.91 11.26 -3.00
N PHE A 43 -25.14 10.69 -4.18
CA PHE A 43 -24.53 11.19 -5.41
C PHE A 43 -25.01 12.60 -5.75
N ASP A 44 -26.30 12.90 -5.59
CA ASP A 44 -26.88 14.23 -5.86
C ASP A 44 -26.37 15.30 -4.90
N THR A 45 -26.06 14.92 -3.65
CA THR A 45 -25.53 15.84 -2.63
C THR A 45 -24.01 16.00 -2.66
N THR A 46 -23.29 15.13 -3.41
CA THR A 46 -21.83 15.16 -3.50
C THR A 46 -21.37 15.99 -4.71
N PRO A 47 -20.61 17.08 -4.52
CA PRO A 47 -20.00 17.83 -5.61
C PRO A 47 -19.19 16.92 -6.54
N ARG A 48 -19.40 17.02 -7.86
CA ARG A 48 -18.80 16.11 -8.84
C ARG A 48 -17.27 16.10 -8.82
N ASN A 49 -16.63 17.22 -8.46
CA ASN A 49 -15.19 17.33 -8.30
C ASN A 49 -14.62 16.56 -7.09
N LEU A 50 -15.46 16.06 -6.19
CA LEU A 50 -15.07 15.22 -5.04
C LEU A 50 -15.28 13.72 -5.32
N VAL A 51 -15.90 13.38 -6.44
CA VAL A 51 -16.08 11.99 -6.85
C VAL A 51 -14.91 11.59 -7.73
N SER A 52 -14.25 10.47 -7.38
CA SER A 52 -13.15 9.93 -8.16
C SER A 52 -13.36 8.45 -8.39
N LYS A 53 -13.17 8.03 -9.63
CA LYS A 53 -13.12 6.63 -10.03
C LYS A 53 -11.68 6.14 -9.83
N VAL A 54 -11.50 4.93 -9.32
CA VAL A 54 -10.17 4.33 -9.10
C VAL A 54 -10.17 2.89 -9.62
N PHE A 55 -9.15 2.52 -10.42
CA PHE A 55 -8.95 1.13 -10.81
C PHE A 55 -8.34 0.32 -9.67
N LEU A 56 -9.00 -0.79 -9.38
CA LEU A 56 -8.60 -1.78 -8.40
C LEU A 56 -7.63 -2.78 -9.03
N GLU A 57 -6.42 -2.32 -9.33
CA GLU A 57 -5.33 -3.17 -9.82
C GLU A 57 -4.26 -3.39 -8.75
N GLU A 58 -3.79 -4.62 -8.63
CA GLU A 58 -2.69 -5.00 -7.76
C GLU A 58 -1.52 -5.54 -8.58
N LYS A 59 -0.30 -5.11 -8.24
CA LYS A 59 0.90 -5.65 -8.87
C LYS A 59 2.10 -5.46 -7.97
N VAL A 60 2.86 -6.54 -7.76
CA VAL A 60 4.24 -6.47 -7.25
C VAL A 60 5.19 -6.81 -8.39
N PHE A 61 6.11 -5.89 -8.68
CA PHE A 61 7.12 -6.08 -9.71
C PHE A 61 8.31 -6.87 -9.17
N GLN A 62 9.02 -7.61 -10.03
CA GLN A 62 10.20 -8.39 -9.65
C GLN A 62 11.49 -7.55 -9.66
N THR A 63 11.48 -6.43 -10.37
CA THR A 63 12.66 -5.56 -10.52
C THR A 63 12.34 -4.20 -9.92
N TRP A 64 13.05 -3.84 -8.86
CA TRP A 64 12.84 -2.57 -8.14
C TRP A 64 13.99 -1.59 -8.33
N TYR A 65 15.07 -1.99 -8.99
CA TYR A 65 16.21 -1.12 -9.23
C TYR A 65 16.98 -1.57 -10.47
N ASN A 66 17.67 -0.63 -11.10
CA ASN A 66 18.61 -0.87 -12.19
C ASN A 66 19.65 0.26 -12.23
N GLY A 67 20.93 -0.11 -12.24
CA GLY A 67 22.03 0.84 -12.13
C GLY A 67 21.86 1.75 -10.91
N ARG A 68 21.77 3.07 -11.14
CA ARG A 68 21.60 4.10 -10.10
C ARG A 68 20.14 4.54 -9.89
N SER A 69 19.18 3.81 -10.47
CA SER A 69 17.75 4.07 -10.30
C SER A 69 17.09 3.02 -9.40
N VAL A 70 16.22 3.46 -8.50
CA VAL A 70 15.45 2.62 -7.58
C VAL A 70 13.99 3.06 -7.54
N LEU A 71 13.07 2.11 -7.43
CA LEU A 71 11.63 2.29 -7.38
C LEU A 71 11.13 2.05 -5.95
N ILE A 72 10.18 2.88 -5.51
CA ILE A 72 9.50 2.77 -4.22
C ILE A 72 7.99 2.97 -4.39
N GLY A 73 7.18 2.51 -3.44
CA GLY A 73 5.73 2.67 -3.43
C GLY A 73 5.04 1.99 -4.62
N ASP A 74 4.00 2.61 -5.15
CA ASP A 74 3.18 2.06 -6.23
C ASP A 74 3.97 1.73 -7.51
N ALA A 75 5.17 2.33 -7.70
CA ALA A 75 6.05 2.00 -8.81
C ALA A 75 6.62 0.58 -8.74
N CYS A 76 6.69 -0.03 -7.55
CA CYS A 76 7.20 -1.39 -7.35
C CYS A 76 6.18 -2.34 -6.70
N HIS A 77 5.21 -1.82 -5.95
CA HIS A 77 4.07 -2.57 -5.40
C HIS A 77 2.78 -1.73 -5.36
N LYS A 78 1.95 -1.86 -6.38
CA LYS A 78 0.60 -1.28 -6.38
C LYS A 78 -0.35 -2.18 -5.59
N LEU A 79 -0.99 -1.62 -4.56
CA LEU A 79 -1.93 -2.30 -3.68
C LEU A 79 -3.36 -1.74 -3.85
N LEU A 80 -4.38 -2.51 -3.48
CA LEU A 80 -5.74 -1.96 -3.45
C LEU A 80 -5.87 -0.85 -2.39
N PRO A 81 -6.63 0.21 -2.69
CA PRO A 81 -6.73 1.39 -1.82
C PRO A 81 -7.49 1.11 -0.50
N GLY A 82 -8.16 -0.04 -0.36
CA GLY A 82 -9.18 -0.30 0.67
C GLY A 82 -8.75 -0.16 2.13
N ALA A 83 -7.44 -0.12 2.44
CA ALA A 83 -6.93 0.03 3.80
C ALA A 83 -5.76 1.03 3.93
N GLY A 84 -5.54 1.89 2.92
CA GLY A 84 -4.44 2.87 2.93
C GLY A 84 -3.03 2.26 2.97
N GLN A 85 -2.90 0.95 2.73
CA GLN A 85 -1.63 0.24 2.90
C GLN A 85 -0.58 0.61 1.86
N GLY A 86 -0.98 1.06 0.65
CA GLY A 86 -0.05 1.55 -0.36
C GLY A 86 0.82 2.70 0.17
N ALA A 87 0.19 3.70 0.78
CA ALA A 87 0.91 4.84 1.37
C ALA A 87 1.82 4.42 2.52
N VAL A 88 1.34 3.56 3.42
CA VAL A 88 2.15 3.03 4.53
C VAL A 88 3.36 2.27 4.00
N MET A 89 3.19 1.46 2.95
CA MET A 89 4.26 0.68 2.35
C MET A 89 5.28 1.56 1.63
N ALA A 90 4.85 2.61 0.94
CA ALA A 90 5.74 3.60 0.34
C ALA A 90 6.60 4.32 1.40
N ILE A 91 6.02 4.65 2.57
CA ILE A 91 6.76 5.25 3.69
C ILE A 91 7.79 4.26 4.25
N LYS A 92 7.41 2.99 4.47
CA LYS A 92 8.35 1.95 4.90
C LYS A 92 9.49 1.76 3.91
N ASP A 93 9.21 1.83 2.61
CA ASP A 93 10.24 1.78 1.58
C ASP A 93 11.24 2.91 1.73
N ALA A 94 10.76 4.15 1.88
CA ALA A 94 11.61 5.32 2.03
C ALA A 94 12.53 5.18 3.25
N VAL A 95 12.01 4.71 4.39
CA VAL A 95 12.80 4.47 5.60
C VAL A 95 13.89 3.43 5.37
N VAL A 96 13.54 2.27 4.81
CA VAL A 96 14.51 1.18 4.59
C VAL A 96 15.55 1.57 3.54
N LEU A 97 15.12 2.19 2.43
CA LEU A 97 16.03 2.67 1.40
C LEU A 97 17.02 3.70 1.96
N ALA A 98 16.54 4.63 2.77
CA ALA A 98 17.40 5.64 3.37
C ALA A 98 18.43 5.00 4.33
N ASN A 99 18.07 3.96 5.09
CA ASN A 99 19.02 3.13 5.86
C ASN A 99 20.05 2.43 4.99
N CYS A 100 19.65 1.86 3.87
CA CYS A 100 20.60 1.24 2.95
C CYS A 100 21.58 2.26 2.36
N ILE A 101 21.10 3.46 1.99
CA ILE A 101 21.93 4.54 1.45
C ILE A 101 22.89 5.11 2.51
N TYR A 102 22.40 5.37 3.73
CA TYR A 102 23.21 5.93 4.81
C TYR A 102 24.38 5.00 5.20
N ASN A 103 24.17 3.69 5.10
CA ASN A 103 25.20 2.69 5.43
C ASN A 103 26.14 2.37 4.26
N MET A 104 26.02 3.05 3.12
CA MET A 104 26.97 2.89 2.02
C MET A 104 28.36 3.39 2.41
N LYS A 105 29.40 2.66 1.99
CA LYS A 105 30.79 3.03 2.25
C LYS A 105 31.28 4.15 1.34
N ASP A 106 30.82 4.14 0.09
CA ASP A 106 31.19 5.07 -0.97
C ASP A 106 30.09 5.17 -2.03
N LEU A 107 30.31 5.98 -3.07
CA LEU A 107 29.39 6.18 -4.19
C LEU A 107 29.72 5.31 -5.41
N SER A 108 30.48 4.23 -5.23
CA SER A 108 30.76 3.28 -6.32
C SER A 108 29.48 2.57 -6.76
N ASP A 109 29.46 2.11 -8.01
CA ASP A 109 28.32 1.35 -8.55
C ASP A 109 28.04 0.08 -7.73
N GLU A 110 29.09 -0.54 -7.19
CA GLU A 110 28.99 -1.74 -6.36
C GLU A 110 28.44 -1.50 -4.96
N SER A 111 28.77 -0.37 -4.33
CA SER A 111 28.13 0.06 -3.09
C SER A 111 26.64 0.36 -3.31
N ILE A 112 26.30 1.06 -4.40
CA ILE A 112 24.91 1.39 -4.75
C ILE A 112 24.10 0.12 -5.03
N LYS A 113 24.62 -0.78 -5.85
CA LYS A 113 23.98 -2.05 -6.18
C LYS A 113 23.74 -2.89 -4.93
N THR A 114 24.71 -2.93 -4.02
CA THR A 114 24.60 -3.64 -2.73
C THR A 114 23.51 -3.02 -1.85
N ALA A 115 23.45 -1.70 -1.76
CA ALA A 115 22.42 -0.98 -1.00
C ALA A 115 21.01 -1.25 -1.56
N PHE A 116 20.83 -1.15 -2.88
CA PHE A 116 19.55 -1.40 -3.53
C PHE A 116 19.12 -2.87 -3.43
N ALA A 117 20.07 -3.81 -3.52
CA ALA A 117 19.79 -5.23 -3.30
C ALA A 117 19.35 -5.52 -1.87
N SER A 118 19.96 -4.87 -0.87
CA SER A 118 19.55 -4.98 0.53
C SER A 118 18.13 -4.43 0.74
N TYR A 119 17.85 -3.24 0.18
CA TYR A 119 16.52 -2.64 0.19
C TYR A 119 15.46 -3.60 -0.40
N TYR A 120 15.72 -4.14 -1.60
CA TYR A 120 14.80 -5.09 -2.25
C TYR A 120 14.57 -6.34 -1.38
N ARG A 121 15.63 -6.93 -0.81
CA ARG A 121 15.53 -8.12 0.05
C ARG A 121 14.65 -7.85 1.28
N GLN A 122 14.84 -6.72 1.94
CA GLN A 122 14.10 -6.36 3.15
C GLN A 122 12.62 -6.05 2.89
N ARG A 123 12.27 -5.54 1.70
CA ARG A 123 10.92 -5.01 1.41
C ARG A 123 10.05 -5.93 0.58
N ASN A 124 10.62 -6.66 -0.39
CA ASN A 124 9.84 -7.44 -1.36
C ASN A 124 8.94 -8.48 -0.69
N LEU A 125 9.43 -9.19 0.34
CA LEU A 125 8.63 -10.21 1.03
C LEU A 125 7.37 -9.64 1.68
N GLU A 126 7.49 -8.48 2.34
CA GLU A 126 6.32 -7.83 2.95
C GLU A 126 5.36 -7.32 1.86
N ALA A 127 5.87 -6.71 0.79
CA ALA A 127 5.04 -6.24 -0.32
C ALA A 127 4.23 -7.38 -0.96
N VAL A 128 4.86 -8.52 -1.22
CA VAL A 128 4.17 -9.72 -1.74
C VAL A 128 3.12 -10.23 -0.77
N ASN A 129 3.43 -10.29 0.53
CA ASN A 129 2.50 -10.80 1.54
C ASN A 129 1.30 -9.88 1.71
N ILE A 130 1.51 -8.56 1.79
CA ILE A 130 0.42 -7.58 1.91
C ILE A 130 -0.47 -7.60 0.68
N THR A 131 0.08 -7.73 -0.51
CA THR A 131 -0.73 -7.86 -1.75
C THR A 131 -1.66 -9.08 -1.68
N LYS A 132 -1.13 -10.25 -1.28
CA LYS A 132 -1.95 -11.47 -1.14
C LYS A 132 -3.04 -11.30 -0.08
N THR A 133 -2.71 -10.70 1.06
CA THR A 133 -3.66 -10.44 2.15
C THR A 133 -4.72 -9.42 1.74
N SER A 134 -4.33 -8.37 1.01
CA SER A 134 -5.21 -7.34 0.46
C SER A 134 -6.26 -7.93 -0.48
N ALA A 135 -5.86 -8.84 -1.36
CA ALA A 135 -6.79 -9.56 -2.25
C ALA A 135 -7.85 -10.36 -1.48
N ILE A 136 -7.45 -11.05 -0.39
CA ILE A 136 -8.37 -11.80 0.47
C ILE A 136 -9.31 -10.85 1.22
N HIS A 137 -8.77 -9.75 1.78
CA HIS A 137 -9.54 -8.74 2.48
C HIS A 137 -10.59 -8.10 1.56
N THR A 138 -10.22 -7.78 0.33
CA THR A 138 -11.12 -7.22 -0.68
C THR A 138 -12.24 -8.19 -1.03
N LYS A 139 -11.93 -9.49 -1.22
CA LYS A 139 -12.97 -10.52 -1.40
C LYS A 139 -13.88 -10.63 -0.18
N MET A 140 -13.32 -10.55 1.02
CA MET A 140 -14.12 -10.56 2.25
C MET A 140 -15.10 -9.39 2.29
N MET A 141 -14.65 -8.18 1.98
CA MET A 141 -15.46 -6.95 2.10
C MET A 141 -16.45 -6.77 0.93
N PHE A 142 -15.98 -6.94 -0.30
CA PHE A 142 -16.70 -6.57 -1.52
C PHE A 142 -17.06 -7.77 -2.41
N GLY A 143 -16.66 -9.00 -2.04
CA GLY A 143 -17.01 -10.19 -2.80
C GLY A 143 -18.50 -10.52 -2.70
N HIS A 144 -19.12 -10.76 -3.86
CA HIS A 144 -20.56 -11.08 -3.96
C HIS A 144 -20.83 -12.57 -4.22
N LYS A 145 -19.80 -13.40 -4.42
CA LYS A 145 -19.98 -14.84 -4.64
C LYS A 145 -20.41 -15.53 -3.35
N TRP A 146 -21.09 -16.65 -3.47
CA TRP A 146 -21.51 -17.44 -2.30
C TRP A 146 -20.31 -17.88 -1.44
N SER A 147 -19.16 -18.17 -2.07
CA SER A 147 -17.90 -18.48 -1.39
C SER A 147 -17.39 -17.31 -0.56
N ASP A 148 -17.50 -16.09 -1.06
CA ASP A 148 -17.04 -14.87 -0.39
C ASP A 148 -17.91 -14.58 0.84
N ARG A 149 -19.23 -14.77 0.70
CA ARG A 149 -20.20 -14.66 1.81
C ARG A 149 -19.92 -15.67 2.91
N LEU A 150 -19.57 -16.91 2.54
CA LEU A 150 -19.19 -17.96 3.49
C LEU A 150 -17.91 -17.58 4.24
N VAL A 151 -16.86 -17.16 3.52
CA VAL A 151 -15.59 -16.69 4.12
C VAL A 151 -15.85 -15.54 5.10
N ARG A 152 -16.66 -14.55 4.71
CA ARG A 152 -17.05 -13.44 5.59
C ARG A 152 -17.72 -13.94 6.86
N LYS A 153 -18.75 -14.80 6.73
CA LYS A 153 -19.49 -15.36 7.88
C LYS A 153 -18.58 -16.14 8.84
N VAL A 154 -17.64 -16.92 8.30
CA VAL A 154 -16.65 -17.65 9.10
C VAL A 154 -15.73 -16.69 9.86
N ILE A 155 -15.14 -15.72 9.14
CA ILE A 155 -14.19 -14.78 9.74
C ILE A 155 -14.84 -13.88 10.78
N THR A 156 -16.02 -13.33 10.50
CA THR A 156 -16.70 -12.38 11.40
C THR A 156 -17.44 -13.08 12.54
N GLY A 157 -17.97 -14.28 12.29
CA GLY A 157 -18.86 -14.98 13.23
C GLY A 157 -18.19 -16.05 14.09
N TYR A 158 -17.09 -16.66 13.62
CA TYR A 158 -16.51 -17.85 14.28
C TYR A 158 -15.05 -17.71 14.69
N ILE A 159 -14.30 -16.75 14.13
CA ILE A 159 -12.91 -16.52 14.57
C ILE A 159 -12.91 -15.74 15.90
N PRO A 160 -12.29 -16.29 16.96
CA PRO A 160 -12.20 -15.61 18.25
C PRO A 160 -11.46 -14.27 18.17
N ASP A 161 -11.85 -13.32 19.02
CA ASP A 161 -11.25 -11.97 19.04
C ASP A 161 -9.75 -11.99 19.34
N TRP A 162 -9.29 -12.87 20.24
CA TRP A 162 -7.86 -12.98 20.54
C TRP A 162 -7.03 -13.36 19.30
N LEU A 163 -7.58 -14.19 18.41
CA LEU A 163 -6.89 -14.61 17.19
C LEU A 163 -6.87 -13.48 16.17
N LYS A 164 -7.99 -12.76 16.00
CA LYS A 164 -8.05 -11.54 15.17
C LYS A 164 -7.05 -10.49 15.67
N MET A 165 -6.96 -10.29 16.98
CA MET A 165 -6.02 -9.36 17.59
C MET A 165 -4.56 -9.80 17.40
N ARG A 166 -4.27 -11.09 17.54
CA ARG A 166 -2.92 -11.62 17.27
C ARG A 166 -2.48 -11.36 15.83
N GLU A 167 -3.36 -11.64 14.86
CA GLU A 167 -3.07 -11.37 13.45
C GLU A 167 -2.94 -9.87 13.16
N ALA A 168 -3.76 -9.02 13.79
CA ALA A 168 -3.63 -7.57 13.68
C ALA A 168 -2.28 -7.06 14.25
N VAL A 169 -1.82 -7.59 15.39
CA VAL A 169 -0.51 -7.25 15.96
C VAL A 169 0.62 -7.70 15.04
N ASN A 170 0.53 -8.92 14.48
CA ASN A 170 1.52 -9.43 13.53
C ASN A 170 1.58 -8.57 12.26
N PHE A 171 0.42 -8.11 11.76
CA PHE A 171 0.33 -7.21 10.61
C PHE A 171 1.04 -5.87 10.86
N LEU A 172 1.00 -5.36 12.09
CA LEU A 172 1.65 -4.11 12.50
C LEU A 172 3.08 -4.30 13.03
N ALA A 173 3.59 -5.54 13.06
CA ALA A 173 4.87 -5.86 13.69
C ALA A 173 6.09 -5.29 12.94
N ASN A 174 5.99 -5.12 11.61
CA ASN A 174 7.05 -4.47 10.85
C ASN A 174 6.91 -2.95 10.89
N ARG A 175 7.77 -2.28 11.65
CA ARG A 175 7.81 -0.83 11.82
C ARG A 175 9.26 -0.33 11.74
N PRO A 176 9.84 -0.28 10.53
CA PRO A 176 11.21 0.18 10.36
C PRO A 176 11.35 1.63 10.83
N GLN A 177 12.51 1.96 11.40
CA GLN A 177 12.87 3.31 11.81
C GLN A 177 14.14 3.76 11.10
N ILE A 178 14.40 5.06 11.09
CA ILE A 178 15.65 5.60 10.57
C ILE A 178 16.75 5.38 11.62
N ASN A 179 17.79 4.63 11.27
CA ASN A 179 18.79 4.13 12.22
C ASN A 179 19.80 5.18 12.68
N TRP A 180 19.91 6.32 12.00
CA TRP A 180 20.78 7.43 12.42
C TRP A 180 20.03 8.57 13.10
N LEU A 181 18.74 8.38 13.39
CA LEU A 181 17.94 9.30 14.18
C LEU A 181 17.66 8.69 15.56
N PRO A 182 17.32 9.52 16.57
CA PRO A 182 16.90 9.02 17.88
C PRO A 182 15.76 8.01 17.75
N LEU A 183 16.00 6.79 18.23
CA LEU A 183 15.03 5.71 18.11
C LEU A 183 13.83 5.94 19.01
N ILE A 184 12.64 5.72 18.46
CA ILE A 184 11.38 5.86 19.18
C ILE A 184 11.21 4.67 20.11
N LYS A 185 11.09 4.96 21.41
CA LYS A 185 10.79 3.96 22.43
C LYS A 185 9.52 3.20 22.08
N SER A 186 9.56 1.87 22.21
CA SER A 186 8.38 1.02 22.00
C SER A 186 7.25 1.42 22.95
N ARG A 187 6.14 1.92 22.41
CA ARG A 187 4.89 2.16 23.12
C ARG A 187 3.93 1.02 22.77
N GLY A 188 3.91 -0.04 23.57
CA GLY A 188 3.03 -1.20 23.37
C GLY A 188 3.66 -2.55 23.72
N SER A 189 2.81 -3.57 23.83
CA SER A 189 3.18 -4.96 24.16
C SER A 189 3.48 -5.84 22.94
N GLY A 190 3.17 -5.35 21.73
CA GLY A 190 3.45 -6.07 20.49
C GLY A 190 4.95 -6.15 20.20
N LYS A 191 5.41 -7.35 19.81
CA LYS A 191 6.81 -7.58 19.43
C LYS A 191 7.11 -6.91 18.09
N VAL A 192 8.23 -6.19 18.03
CA VAL A 192 8.73 -5.57 16.80
C VAL A 192 9.56 -6.58 16.03
N LEU A 193 9.38 -6.63 14.71
CA LEU A 193 10.29 -7.40 13.89
C LEU A 193 11.70 -6.79 13.92
N PRO A 194 12.76 -7.62 13.87
CA PRO A 194 14.12 -7.13 13.81
C PRO A 194 14.33 -6.33 12.53
N GLN A 195 15.15 -5.29 12.63
CA GLN A 195 15.52 -4.42 11.52
C GLN A 195 17.03 -4.43 11.36
N GLU A 196 17.51 -4.54 10.12
CA GLU A 196 18.94 -4.47 9.83
C GLU A 196 19.54 -3.12 10.27
N GLY A 197 20.70 -3.16 10.93
CA GLY A 197 21.41 -1.96 11.42
C GLY A 197 20.82 -1.31 12.69
N ARG A 198 19.74 -1.85 13.25
CA ARG A 198 19.09 -1.27 14.44
C ARG A 198 19.88 -1.48 15.73
N GLU A 199 20.46 -2.67 15.95
CA GLU A 199 21.25 -2.93 17.16
C GLU A 199 22.50 -2.02 17.24
N GLU A 200 23.12 -1.74 16.10
CA GLU A 200 24.24 -0.80 16.01
C GLU A 200 23.81 0.64 16.34
N ALA A 201 22.61 1.04 15.89
CA ALA A 201 22.01 2.32 16.23
C ALA A 201 21.69 2.43 17.72
N GLU A 202 21.12 1.38 18.33
CA GLU A 202 20.83 1.32 19.77
C GLU A 202 22.13 1.43 20.59
N LYS A 203 23.20 0.70 20.21
CA LYS A 203 24.51 0.81 20.85
C LYS A 203 25.10 2.22 20.77
N LYS A 204 24.99 2.89 19.62
CA LYS A 204 25.44 4.28 19.45
C LYS A 204 24.62 5.26 20.30
N ALA A 205 23.31 5.06 20.40
CA ALA A 205 22.44 5.91 21.20
C ALA A 205 22.69 5.82 22.72
N HIS A 206 23.19 4.68 23.21
CA HIS A 206 23.55 4.47 24.61
C HIS A 206 24.98 4.88 24.97
N ALA A 207 25.80 5.28 23.98
CA ALA A 207 27.18 5.72 24.16
C ALA A 207 27.31 7.24 24.42
N PHE A 208 26.19 7.97 24.39
CA PHE A 208 26.07 9.40 24.71
C PHE A 208 25.16 9.58 25.93
#